data_AF-A0A1D8AFH0-F1
#
_entry.id   AF-A0A1D8AFH0-F1
#
_cell.length_a   1.000
_cell.length_b   1.000
_cell.length_c   1.000
_cell.angle_alpha   90.00
_cell.angle_beta   90.00
_cell.angle_gamma   90.00
#
_symmetry.space_group_name_H-M   'P 1'
#
loop_
_entity.id
_entity.type
_entity.pdbx_description
1 polymer ?
#
loop_
_entity_poly.entity_id
_entity_poly.type
_entity_poly.pdbx_seq_one_letter_code
_entity_poly.pdbx_strand_id
1 'polypeptide(L)'
;MADRVNASIRVGGTLTRDLLATFIAIIVDEGLSTDWDAAGFDEHDIPENEPLELVARDVAWGCFVQLEAFCVAQGLLFARWCDGFTGSWEAERVVFDGTGEPQSYLVTSSDTLVLSLPEIRSLGDLEAIEGHFRAANVTIPPMRVSSREPDTRGGPTAAMWRALASFRARHGRYWKRALTDLWMNGGDLDEPCGAALRNVRNRLGPVWLYRLRPGQLDAAISRIAAEDDTPRPGSEEGRR
;
A
#
# COMPACT_ATOMS: atom_id res chain seq x y z
N MET A 1 -17.50 14.75 -23.28
CA MET A 1 -17.22 15.68 -22.17
C MET A 1 -17.43 14.85 -20.91
N ALA A 2 -16.49 14.85 -19.97
CA ALA A 2 -16.71 14.15 -18.71
C ALA A 2 -17.57 15.04 -17.81
N ASP A 3 -18.57 14.44 -17.18
CA ASP A 3 -19.35 15.08 -16.12
C ASP A 3 -18.43 15.28 -14.91
N ARG A 4 -18.48 16.46 -14.30
CA ARG A 4 -17.51 16.93 -13.30
C ARG A 4 -18.24 17.40 -12.05
N VAL A 5 -17.75 16.99 -10.89
CA VAL A 5 -18.33 17.28 -9.58
C VAL A 5 -17.25 17.60 -8.56
N ASN A 6 -17.64 18.16 -7.42
CA ASN A 6 -16.73 18.26 -6.29
C ASN A 6 -16.56 16.88 -5.64
N ALA A 7 -15.34 16.59 -5.19
CA ALA A 7 -15.05 15.37 -4.44
C ALA A 7 -14.05 15.65 -3.34
N SER A 8 -14.12 14.84 -2.29
CA SER A 8 -13.15 14.79 -1.21
C SER A 8 -12.71 13.35 -0.97
N ILE A 9 -11.52 13.16 -0.44
CA ILE A 9 -11.02 11.85 -0.06
C ILE A 9 -10.24 11.97 1.24
N ARG A 10 -10.53 11.06 2.16
CA ARG A 10 -9.79 10.88 3.40
C ARG A 10 -8.93 9.64 3.29
N VAL A 11 -7.62 9.79 3.41
CA VAL A 11 -6.63 8.72 3.25
C VAL A 11 -5.88 8.49 4.56
N GLY A 12 -5.63 7.24 4.89
CA GLY A 12 -5.00 6.85 6.14
C GLY A 12 -4.19 5.57 6.04
N GLY A 13 -3.28 5.39 6.99
CA GLY A 13 -2.42 4.22 7.06
C GLY A 13 -0.94 4.58 7.02
N THR A 14 -0.11 3.58 6.72
CA THR A 14 1.35 3.76 6.73
C THR A 14 1.89 3.77 5.31
N LEU A 15 2.39 4.93 4.88
CA LEU A 15 3.13 5.10 3.63
C LEU A 15 4.63 4.96 3.91
N THR A 16 5.35 4.23 3.06
CA THR A 16 6.81 4.17 3.12
C THR A 16 7.42 5.42 2.52
N ARG A 17 8.46 5.98 3.14
CA ARG A 17 9.11 7.21 2.69
C ARG A 17 9.57 7.18 1.22
N ASP A 18 9.99 6.04 0.70
CA ASP A 18 10.41 5.89 -0.71
C ASP A 18 9.29 6.15 -1.73
N LEU A 19 8.03 5.95 -1.33
CA LEU A 19 6.85 6.15 -2.17
C LEU A 19 6.24 7.55 -2.03
N LEU A 20 6.74 8.34 -1.08
CA LEU A 20 6.17 9.65 -0.73
C LEU A 20 6.17 10.61 -1.92
N ALA A 21 7.29 10.69 -2.64
CA ALA A 21 7.40 11.56 -3.82
C ALA A 21 6.39 11.17 -4.91
N THR A 22 6.17 9.87 -5.13
CA THR A 22 5.16 9.37 -6.08
C THR A 22 3.74 9.70 -5.62
N PHE A 23 3.45 9.51 -4.34
CA PHE A 23 2.16 9.84 -3.75
C PHE A 23 1.82 11.32 -3.90
N ILE A 24 2.75 12.22 -3.57
CA ILE A 24 2.59 13.67 -3.74
C ILE A 24 2.39 14.03 -5.23
N ALA A 25 3.19 13.43 -6.12
CA ALA A 25 3.07 13.69 -7.56
C ALA A 25 1.68 13.31 -8.10
N ILE A 26 1.10 12.20 -7.64
CA ILE A 26 -0.26 11.78 -8.01
C ILE A 26 -1.30 12.79 -7.49
N ILE A 27 -1.19 13.21 -6.23
CA ILE A 27 -2.09 14.20 -5.63
C ILE A 27 -2.09 15.51 -6.44
N VAL A 28 -0.90 15.99 -6.80
CA VAL A 28 -0.74 17.22 -7.58
C VAL A 28 -1.25 17.06 -9.02
N ASP A 29 -0.99 15.92 -9.67
CA ASP A 29 -1.45 15.64 -11.04
C ASP A 29 -2.98 15.56 -11.13
N GLU A 30 -3.62 14.98 -10.11
CA GLU A 30 -5.08 14.92 -10.00
C GLU A 30 -5.72 16.19 -9.38
N GLY A 31 -4.89 17.18 -9.03
CA GLY A 31 -5.34 18.51 -8.60
C GLY A 31 -5.97 18.56 -7.21
N LEU A 32 -5.63 17.63 -6.32
CA LEU A 32 -6.12 17.65 -4.94
C LEU A 32 -5.26 18.52 -4.03
N SER A 33 -5.88 19.07 -3.00
CA SER A 33 -5.25 19.89 -1.96
C SER A 33 -5.94 19.68 -0.61
N THR A 34 -5.37 20.19 0.49
CA THR A 34 -5.96 20.10 1.84
C THR A 34 -7.11 21.08 2.08
N ASP A 35 -7.21 22.12 1.27
CA ASP A 35 -8.28 23.11 1.28
C ASP A 35 -8.76 23.38 -0.15
N TRP A 36 -10.03 23.72 -0.31
CA TRP A 36 -10.66 24.06 -1.59
C TRP A 36 -10.02 25.26 -2.30
N ASP A 37 -9.39 26.15 -1.54
CA ASP A 37 -8.75 27.37 -2.02
C ASP A 37 -7.20 27.30 -1.95
N ALA A 38 -6.64 26.15 -1.56
CA ALA A 38 -5.19 25.96 -1.53
C ALA A 38 -4.59 25.89 -2.95
N ALA A 39 -3.39 26.45 -3.09
CA ALA A 39 -2.70 26.56 -4.39
C ALA A 39 -2.02 25.27 -4.86
N GLY A 40 -1.94 24.25 -4.00
CA GLY A 40 -1.25 22.99 -4.28
C GLY A 40 -1.16 22.09 -3.06
N PHE A 41 -0.28 21.09 -3.14
CA PHE A 41 -0.03 20.11 -2.08
C PHE A 41 1.46 19.73 -2.04
N ASP A 42 2.05 19.66 -0.84
CA ASP A 42 3.40 19.17 -0.60
C ASP A 42 3.53 18.30 0.67
N GLU A 43 4.75 17.85 1.00
CA GLU A 43 4.99 16.95 2.15
C GLU A 43 4.56 17.55 3.50
N HIS A 44 4.61 18.89 3.67
CA HIS A 44 4.25 19.58 4.90
C HIS A 44 2.74 19.64 5.14
N ASP A 45 1.95 19.42 4.09
CA ASP A 45 0.49 19.36 4.18
C ASP A 45 0.00 18.02 4.75
N ILE A 46 0.89 17.04 4.93
CA ILE A 46 0.57 15.76 5.56
C ILE A 46 0.42 15.98 7.07
N PRO A 47 -0.77 15.75 7.65
CA PRO A 47 -1.01 16.04 9.05
C PRO A 47 -0.31 15.04 9.98
N GLU A 48 0.06 15.50 11.17
CA GLU A 48 0.60 14.62 12.21
C GLU A 48 -0.53 13.91 12.96
N ASN A 49 -0.50 12.58 12.98
CA ASN A 49 -1.44 11.74 13.75
C ASN A 49 -2.93 11.90 13.38
N GLU A 50 -3.26 12.48 12.24
CA GLU A 50 -4.61 12.54 11.69
C GLU A 50 -4.64 11.93 10.28
N PRO A 51 -5.81 11.48 9.80
CA PRO A 51 -5.95 11.09 8.40
C PRO A 51 -5.70 12.29 7.49
N LEU A 52 -5.13 12.04 6.31
CA LEU A 52 -4.96 13.08 5.29
C LEU A 52 -6.30 13.34 4.61
N GLU A 53 -6.82 14.55 4.74
CA GLU A 53 -8.02 15.01 4.05
C GLU A 53 -7.63 15.83 2.83
N LEU A 54 -8.20 15.46 1.68
CA LEU A 54 -7.96 16.08 0.40
C LEU A 54 -9.28 16.42 -0.27
N VAL A 55 -9.29 17.52 -1.01
CA VAL A 55 -10.44 18.02 -1.75
C VAL A 55 -10.03 18.45 -3.14
N ALA A 56 -10.95 18.35 -4.10
CA ALA A 56 -10.75 18.86 -5.45
C ALA A 56 -12.09 19.23 -6.10
N ARG A 57 -12.05 20.29 -6.90
CA ARG A 57 -13.18 20.76 -7.70
C ARG A 57 -13.12 20.15 -9.10
N ASP A 58 -14.28 20.09 -9.75
CA ASP A 58 -14.40 19.70 -11.16
C ASP A 58 -13.76 18.33 -11.49
N VAL A 59 -13.87 17.37 -10.56
CA VAL A 59 -13.31 16.03 -10.67
C VAL A 59 -14.12 15.22 -11.68
N ALA A 60 -13.45 14.73 -12.72
CA ALA A 60 -14.10 13.94 -13.75
C ALA A 60 -14.65 12.64 -13.16
N TRP A 61 -15.94 12.37 -13.39
CA TRP A 61 -16.64 11.20 -12.85
C TRP A 61 -16.62 11.11 -11.32
N GLY A 62 -16.27 12.19 -10.61
CA GLY A 62 -16.16 12.21 -9.15
C GLY A 62 -15.12 11.25 -8.58
N CYS A 63 -14.14 10.80 -9.38
CA CYS A 63 -13.18 9.76 -9.03
C CYS A 63 -11.73 10.24 -9.16
N PHE A 64 -10.88 9.82 -8.22
CA PHE A 64 -9.43 10.06 -8.21
C PHE A 64 -8.71 8.79 -8.68
N VAL A 65 -8.71 8.56 -9.99
CA VAL A 65 -8.35 7.26 -10.60
C VAL A 65 -6.95 6.80 -10.18
N GLN A 66 -5.95 7.68 -10.24
CA GLN A 66 -4.57 7.33 -9.90
C GLN A 66 -4.38 7.24 -8.39
N LEU A 67 -4.95 8.16 -7.61
CA LEU A 67 -4.83 8.16 -6.16
C LEU A 67 -5.52 6.95 -5.51
N GLU A 68 -6.74 6.62 -5.93
CA GLU A 68 -7.47 5.44 -5.43
C GLU A 68 -6.73 4.16 -5.78
N ALA A 69 -6.27 4.00 -7.03
CA ALA A 69 -5.48 2.84 -7.44
C ALA A 69 -4.16 2.73 -6.67
N PHE A 70 -3.49 3.86 -6.40
CA PHE A 70 -2.30 3.88 -5.57
C PHE A 70 -2.61 3.44 -4.14
N CYS A 71 -3.69 3.94 -3.54
CA CYS A 71 -4.08 3.56 -2.18
C CYS A 71 -4.38 2.06 -2.07
N VAL A 72 -5.13 1.50 -3.02
CA VAL A 72 -5.38 0.04 -3.09
C VAL A 72 -4.06 -0.73 -3.21
N ALA A 73 -3.16 -0.31 -4.10
CA ALA A 73 -1.88 -0.99 -4.33
C ALA A 73 -0.96 -0.95 -3.10
N GLN A 74 -1.02 0.12 -2.30
CA GLN A 74 -0.20 0.28 -1.09
C GLN A 74 -0.92 -0.14 0.20
N GLY A 75 -2.18 -0.55 0.13
CA GLY A 75 -2.98 -0.88 1.30
C GLY A 75 -3.29 0.32 2.21
N LEU A 76 -3.35 1.52 1.65
CA LEU A 76 -3.80 2.71 2.36
C LEU A 76 -5.33 2.73 2.37
N LEU A 77 -5.91 2.86 3.55
CA LEU A 77 -7.36 2.96 3.71
C LEU A 77 -7.81 4.32 3.18
N PHE A 78 -8.96 4.34 2.49
CA PHE A 78 -9.55 5.60 2.10
C PHE A 78 -11.08 5.59 2.14
N ALA A 79 -11.65 6.77 2.30
CA ALA A 79 -13.06 7.06 2.05
C ALA A 79 -13.14 8.28 1.15
N ARG A 80 -13.62 8.10 -0.08
CA ARG A 80 -13.89 9.17 -1.05
C ARG A 80 -15.38 9.51 -1.00
N TRP A 81 -15.70 10.78 -0.95
CA TRP A 81 -17.04 11.30 -1.23
C TRP A 81 -17.02 12.07 -2.55
N CYS A 82 -18.07 11.96 -3.36
CA CYS A 82 -18.31 12.91 -4.43
C CYS A 82 -19.79 13.31 -4.51
N ASP A 83 -20.01 14.51 -5.02
CA ASP A 83 -21.37 14.99 -5.26
C ASP A 83 -22.04 14.24 -6.41
N GLY A 84 -23.36 14.27 -6.42
CA GLY A 84 -24.15 13.74 -7.53
C GLY A 84 -24.05 14.67 -8.74
N PHE A 85 -24.17 14.08 -9.93
CA PHE A 85 -24.37 14.85 -11.16
C PHE A 85 -25.80 14.65 -11.63
N THR A 86 -26.59 15.72 -11.57
CA THR A 86 -28.03 15.70 -11.90
C THR A 86 -28.28 15.03 -13.25
N GLY A 87 -29.01 13.90 -13.23
CA GLY A 87 -29.38 13.15 -14.43
C GLY A 87 -28.38 12.07 -14.87
N SER A 88 -27.21 11.98 -14.22
CA SER A 88 -26.20 10.94 -14.50
C SER A 88 -26.01 9.99 -13.31
N TRP A 89 -25.73 10.51 -12.11
CA TRP A 89 -25.55 9.70 -10.90
C TRP A 89 -25.85 10.48 -9.61
N GLU A 90 -26.11 9.75 -8.53
CA GLU A 90 -26.34 10.29 -7.18
C GLU A 90 -25.02 10.46 -6.41
N ALA A 91 -25.01 11.29 -5.37
CA ALA A 91 -23.83 11.42 -4.52
C ALA A 91 -23.43 10.06 -3.92
N GLU A 92 -22.14 9.77 -3.92
CA GLU A 92 -21.62 8.48 -3.47
C GLU A 92 -20.45 8.64 -2.51
N ARG A 93 -20.32 7.65 -1.62
CA ARG A 93 -19.12 7.42 -0.85
C ARG A 93 -18.50 6.09 -1.26
N VAL A 94 -17.23 6.10 -1.63
CA VAL A 94 -16.45 4.89 -1.90
C VAL A 94 -15.44 4.66 -0.79
N VAL A 95 -15.46 3.45 -0.22
CA VAL A 95 -14.61 3.07 0.90
C VAL A 95 -13.74 1.89 0.54
N PHE A 96 -12.46 1.99 0.88
CA PHE A 96 -11.53 0.88 0.87
C PHE A 96 -10.97 0.68 2.29
N ASP A 97 -11.21 -0.51 2.85
CA ASP A 97 -10.86 -0.86 4.23
C ASP A 97 -9.51 -1.59 4.36
N GLY A 98 -8.75 -1.69 3.26
CA GLY A 98 -7.49 -2.42 3.17
C GLY A 98 -7.62 -3.84 2.63
N THR A 99 -8.85 -4.31 2.35
CA THR A 99 -9.09 -5.64 1.77
C THR A 99 -10.08 -5.60 0.60
N GLY A 100 -9.90 -6.51 -0.36
CA GLY A 100 -10.81 -6.63 -1.50
C GLY A 100 -10.81 -5.42 -2.43
N GLU A 101 -11.96 -5.18 -3.06
CA GLU A 101 -12.19 -4.03 -3.94
C GLU A 101 -12.94 -2.92 -3.18
N PRO A 102 -12.69 -1.64 -3.49
CA PRO A 102 -13.44 -0.52 -2.92
C PRO A 102 -14.96 -0.71 -3.09
N GLN A 103 -15.73 -0.38 -2.04
CA GLN A 103 -17.18 -0.50 -2.02
C GLN A 103 -17.84 0.87 -2.12
N SER A 104 -18.87 1.01 -2.97
CA SER A 104 -19.65 2.24 -3.11
C SER A 104 -20.93 2.20 -2.28
N TYR A 105 -21.28 3.35 -1.73
CA TYR A 105 -22.40 3.59 -0.82
C TYR A 105 -23.16 4.84 -1.25
N LEU A 106 -24.49 4.75 -1.27
CA LEU A 106 -25.34 5.90 -1.57
C LEU A 106 -25.33 6.88 -0.39
N VAL A 107 -25.06 8.15 -0.67
CA VAL A 107 -25.06 9.22 0.33
C VAL A 107 -25.81 10.44 -0.20
N THR A 108 -26.09 11.38 0.69
CA THR A 108 -26.57 12.71 0.29
C THR A 108 -25.43 13.60 -0.16
N SER A 109 -25.75 14.78 -0.71
CA SER A 109 -24.76 15.82 -1.00
C SER A 109 -24.07 16.40 0.25
N SER A 110 -24.56 16.08 1.45
CA SER A 110 -23.93 16.41 2.74
C SER A 110 -23.24 15.19 3.36
N ASP A 111 -22.90 14.18 2.55
CA ASP A 111 -22.18 12.96 2.95
C ASP A 111 -22.88 12.17 4.08
N THR A 112 -24.20 12.14 4.04
CA THR A 112 -25.02 11.32 4.96
C THR A 112 -25.44 10.03 4.26
N LEU A 113 -25.16 8.87 4.86
CA LEU A 113 -25.54 7.57 4.30
C LEU A 113 -27.06 7.42 4.12
N VAL A 114 -27.48 6.94 2.96
CA VAL A 114 -28.88 6.69 2.61
C VAL A 114 -29.05 5.23 2.24
N LEU A 115 -30.16 4.63 2.70
CA LEU A 115 -30.60 3.31 2.26
C LEU A 115 -32.00 3.39 1.69
N SER A 116 -32.18 2.79 0.52
CA SER A 116 -33.49 2.58 -0.08
C SER A 116 -34.23 1.41 0.58
N LEU A 117 -35.56 1.40 0.47
CA LEU A 117 -36.37 0.28 0.99
C LEU A 117 -36.00 -1.08 0.37
N PRO A 118 -35.68 -1.19 -0.94
CA PRO A 118 -35.14 -2.43 -1.51
C PRO A 118 -33.83 -2.89 -0.87
N GLU A 119 -32.88 -1.98 -0.61
CA GLU A 119 -31.62 -2.32 0.06
C GLU A 119 -31.85 -2.80 1.50
N ILE A 120 -32.69 -2.08 2.26
CA ILE A 120 -33.10 -2.49 3.62
C ILE A 120 -33.69 -3.90 3.61
N ARG A 121 -34.57 -4.19 2.63
CA ARG A 121 -35.16 -5.54 2.48
C ARG A 121 -34.13 -6.59 2.09
N SER A 122 -33.12 -6.23 1.29
CA SER A 122 -32.03 -7.13 0.90
C SER A 122 -31.06 -7.44 2.03
N LEU A 123 -30.82 -6.48 2.92
CA LEU A 123 -29.99 -6.66 4.12
C LEU A 123 -30.70 -7.55 5.15
N GLY A 124 -32.03 -7.52 5.19
CA GLY A 124 -32.87 -8.53 5.83
C GLY A 124 -33.09 -8.34 7.34
N ASP A 125 -32.10 -7.82 8.06
CA ASP A 125 -32.21 -7.51 9.48
C ASP A 125 -31.42 -6.27 9.90
N LEU A 126 -31.65 -5.83 11.15
CA LEU A 126 -31.02 -4.63 11.69
C LEU A 126 -29.51 -4.77 11.87
N GLU A 127 -29.00 -5.98 12.16
CA GLU A 127 -27.56 -6.21 12.35
C GLU A 127 -26.80 -6.05 11.03
N ALA A 128 -27.36 -6.55 9.93
CA ALA A 128 -26.83 -6.36 8.59
C ALA A 128 -26.90 -4.90 8.15
N ILE A 129 -27.98 -4.18 8.51
CA ILE A 129 -28.09 -2.74 8.28
C ILE A 129 -26.98 -2.00 9.04
N GLU A 130 -26.82 -2.23 10.35
CA GLU A 130 -25.74 -1.64 11.13
C GLU A 130 -24.35 -2.01 10.60
N GLY A 131 -24.17 -3.25 10.13
CA GLY A 131 -22.94 -3.70 9.47
C GLY A 131 -22.63 -2.89 8.21
N HIS A 132 -23.64 -2.62 7.38
CA HIS A 132 -23.51 -1.75 6.22
C HIS A 132 -23.15 -0.31 6.60
N PHE A 133 -23.78 0.25 7.64
CA PHE A 133 -23.40 1.57 8.17
C PHE A 133 -21.96 1.58 8.70
N ARG A 134 -21.50 0.54 9.40
CA ARG A 134 -20.12 0.43 9.88
C ARG A 134 -19.12 0.37 8.73
N ALA A 135 -19.42 -0.39 7.68
CA ALA A 135 -18.56 -0.50 6.50
C ALA A 135 -18.48 0.82 5.73
N ALA A 136 -19.60 1.54 5.60
CA ALA A 136 -19.64 2.86 4.95
C ALA A 136 -18.99 3.98 5.79
N ASN A 137 -18.94 3.83 7.12
CA ASN A 137 -18.36 4.80 8.06
C ASN A 137 -17.08 4.26 8.71
N VAL A 138 -16.26 3.56 7.93
CA VAL A 138 -14.97 3.07 8.43
C VAL A 138 -14.17 4.23 9.01
N THR A 139 -13.55 4.01 10.17
CA THR A 139 -12.64 5.00 10.72
C THR A 139 -11.32 4.92 9.98
N ILE A 140 -11.03 5.95 9.18
CA ILE A 140 -9.74 6.07 8.49
C ILE A 140 -8.66 6.34 9.54
N PRO A 141 -7.59 5.52 9.63
CA PRO A 141 -6.53 5.72 10.60
C PRO A 141 -5.65 6.93 10.23
N PRO A 142 -4.82 7.44 11.15
CA PRO A 142 -3.87 8.50 10.83
C PRO A 142 -2.97 8.18 9.64
N MET A 143 -2.65 9.19 8.83
CA MET A 143 -1.63 9.10 7.79
C MET A 143 -0.26 9.15 8.44
N ARG A 144 0.59 8.17 8.13
CA ARG A 144 1.93 8.05 8.70
C ARG A 144 2.95 7.79 7.61
N VAL A 145 3.92 8.70 7.49
CA VAL A 145 5.11 8.45 6.68
C VAL A 145 6.13 7.73 7.56
N SER A 146 6.29 6.44 7.31
CA SER A 146 7.32 5.67 7.99
C SER A 146 8.65 5.79 7.22
N SER A 147 9.69 6.23 7.92
CA SER A 147 11.10 6.08 7.47
C SER A 147 11.57 4.63 7.53
N ARG A 148 10.68 3.70 7.88
CA ARG A 148 10.94 2.27 7.84
C ARG A 148 11.28 1.94 6.40
N GLU A 149 12.51 1.45 6.17
CA GLU A 149 12.84 0.73 4.93
C GLU A 149 11.66 -0.19 4.61
N PRO A 150 11.23 -0.25 3.34
CA PRO A 150 9.98 -0.89 2.92
C PRO A 150 9.78 -2.18 3.70
N ASP A 151 8.60 -2.30 4.34
CA ASP A 151 8.28 -3.41 5.21
C ASP A 151 8.74 -4.74 4.56
N THR A 152 9.78 -5.35 5.13
CA THR A 152 10.34 -6.65 4.71
C THR A 152 9.35 -7.81 4.88
N ARG A 153 8.07 -7.50 5.14
CA ARG A 153 6.95 -8.42 5.04
C ARG A 153 6.52 -8.73 3.60
N GLY A 154 7.03 -7.98 2.60
CA GLY A 154 6.89 -8.33 1.17
C GLY A 154 8.21 -8.56 0.40
N GLY A 155 9.36 -8.15 0.95
CA GLY A 155 10.68 -8.27 0.31
C GLY A 155 11.55 -9.39 0.89
N PRO A 156 12.68 -9.76 0.25
CA PRO A 156 13.61 -10.74 0.81
C PRO A 156 14.28 -10.19 2.08
N THR A 157 14.34 -11.01 3.13
CA THR A 157 15.07 -10.69 4.36
C THR A 157 16.58 -10.77 4.14
N ALA A 158 17.38 -10.23 5.08
CA ALA A 158 18.84 -10.34 5.03
C ALA A 158 19.33 -11.81 4.92
N ALA A 159 18.66 -12.73 5.61
CA ALA A 159 18.95 -14.17 5.51
C ALA A 159 18.66 -14.73 4.11
N MET A 160 17.57 -14.30 3.47
CA MET A 160 17.22 -14.68 2.10
C MET A 160 18.24 -14.12 1.10
N TRP A 161 18.64 -12.86 1.25
CA TRP A 161 19.67 -12.24 0.41
C TRP A 161 21.02 -12.94 0.53
N ARG A 162 21.50 -13.19 1.76
CA ARG A 162 22.76 -13.93 2.00
C ARG A 162 22.70 -15.35 1.43
N ALA A 163 21.56 -16.04 1.53
CA ALA A 163 21.37 -17.36 0.95
C ALA A 163 21.44 -17.33 -0.58
N LEU A 164 20.78 -16.37 -1.24
CA LEU A 164 20.84 -16.20 -2.70
C LEU A 164 22.26 -15.86 -3.17
N ALA A 165 22.98 -15.01 -2.43
CA ALA A 165 24.37 -14.66 -2.74
C ALA A 165 25.32 -15.87 -2.60
N SER A 166 25.20 -16.63 -1.51
CA SER A 166 25.96 -17.86 -1.29
C SER A 166 25.65 -18.90 -2.37
N PHE A 167 24.38 -19.07 -2.72
CA PHE A 167 23.96 -19.99 -3.79
C PHE A 167 24.51 -19.54 -5.16
N ARG A 168 24.43 -18.26 -5.50
CA ARG A 168 25.03 -17.70 -6.74
C ARG A 168 26.53 -17.95 -6.81
N ALA A 169 27.26 -17.77 -5.70
CA ALA A 169 28.70 -17.98 -5.67
C ALA A 169 29.09 -19.44 -5.97
N ARG A 170 28.29 -20.42 -5.52
CA ARG A 170 28.54 -21.85 -5.74
C ARG A 170 28.11 -22.35 -7.11
N HIS A 171 27.02 -21.81 -7.67
CA HIS A 171 26.40 -22.31 -8.90
C HIS A 171 26.68 -21.45 -10.16
N GLY A 172 27.36 -20.31 -10.01
CA GLY A 172 27.83 -19.48 -11.12
C GLY A 172 26.71 -18.89 -11.97
N ARG A 173 26.96 -18.69 -13.28
CA ARG A 173 26.06 -17.93 -14.18
C ARG A 173 24.65 -18.47 -14.33
N TYR A 174 24.42 -19.76 -14.06
CA TYR A 174 23.10 -20.42 -14.18
C TYR A 174 22.40 -20.64 -12.84
N TRP A 175 22.87 -20.00 -11.77
CA TRP A 175 22.36 -20.21 -10.41
C TRP A 175 20.84 -20.09 -10.29
N LYS A 176 20.19 -19.16 -11.00
CA LYS A 176 18.72 -19.03 -10.94
C LYS A 176 18.00 -20.26 -11.49
N ARG A 177 18.50 -20.84 -12.58
CA ARG A 177 17.94 -22.06 -13.18
C ARG A 177 18.14 -23.24 -12.22
N ALA A 178 19.36 -23.40 -11.70
CA ALA A 178 19.67 -24.44 -10.73
C ALA A 178 18.77 -24.34 -9.47
N LEU A 179 18.54 -23.13 -8.96
CA LEU A 179 17.67 -22.92 -7.80
C LEU A 179 16.20 -23.26 -8.09
N THR A 180 15.68 -22.87 -9.26
CA THR A 180 14.33 -23.24 -9.68
C THR A 180 14.18 -24.77 -9.84
N ASP A 181 15.19 -25.44 -10.42
CA ASP A 181 15.19 -26.90 -10.57
C ASP A 181 15.16 -27.60 -9.20
N LEU A 182 15.92 -27.09 -8.21
CA LEU A 182 15.89 -27.56 -6.83
C LEU A 182 14.53 -27.34 -6.14
N TRP A 183 13.85 -26.23 -6.44
CA TRP A 183 12.50 -25.98 -5.90
C TRP A 183 11.44 -26.93 -6.47
N MET A 184 11.63 -27.42 -7.70
CA MET A 184 10.71 -28.36 -8.35
C MET A 184 10.88 -29.79 -7.83
N ASN A 185 12.11 -30.20 -7.50
CA ASN A 185 12.39 -31.55 -7.01
C ASN A 185 12.49 -31.65 -5.47
N GLY A 186 12.41 -30.52 -4.77
CA GLY A 186 12.48 -30.45 -3.30
C GLY A 186 13.89 -30.55 -2.72
N GLY A 187 14.93 -30.58 -3.56
CA GLY A 187 16.33 -30.71 -3.17
C GLY A 187 16.93 -29.45 -2.53
N ASP A 188 16.18 -28.35 -2.47
CA ASP A 188 16.63 -27.13 -1.79
C ASP A 188 16.79 -27.28 -0.27
N LEU A 189 16.25 -28.36 0.33
CA LEU A 189 16.46 -28.68 1.75
C LEU A 189 17.86 -29.17 2.06
N ASP A 190 18.54 -29.76 1.08
CA ASP A 190 19.91 -30.28 1.21
C ASP A 190 20.97 -29.21 0.97
N GLU A 191 20.54 -28.01 0.56
CA GLU A 191 21.42 -26.87 0.33
C GLU A 191 21.81 -26.16 1.63
N PRO A 192 23.05 -25.63 1.71
CA PRO A 192 23.41 -24.65 2.73
C PRO A 192 22.41 -23.48 2.72
N CYS A 193 21.87 -23.15 3.90
CA CYS A 193 20.79 -22.16 4.06
C CYS A 193 19.46 -22.54 3.38
N GLY A 194 19.17 -23.83 3.21
CA GLY A 194 17.95 -24.35 2.57
C GLY A 194 16.64 -23.75 3.12
N ALA A 195 16.54 -23.55 4.43
CA ALA A 195 15.38 -22.88 5.03
C ALA A 195 15.15 -21.45 4.50
N ALA A 196 16.22 -20.68 4.28
CA ALA A 196 16.14 -19.33 3.72
C ALA A 196 15.80 -19.35 2.21
N LEU A 197 16.36 -20.30 1.45
CA LEU A 197 16.02 -20.50 0.04
C LEU A 197 14.55 -20.92 -0.14
N ARG A 198 14.05 -21.79 0.74
CA ARG A 198 12.64 -22.19 0.79
C ARG A 198 11.73 -21.00 1.10
N ASN A 199 12.17 -20.09 1.98
CA ASN A 199 11.42 -18.86 2.27
C ASN A 199 11.37 -17.91 1.07
N VAL A 200 12.43 -17.82 0.25
CA VAL A 200 12.40 -17.08 -1.04
C VAL A 200 11.29 -17.63 -1.91
N ARG A 201 11.21 -18.96 -2.08
CA ARG A 201 10.15 -19.59 -2.85
C ARG A 201 8.76 -19.29 -2.30
N ASN A 202 8.57 -19.51 -1.00
CA ASN A 202 7.24 -19.44 -0.38
C ASN A 202 6.68 -18.01 -0.33
N ARG A 203 7.55 -16.99 -0.26
CA ARG A 203 7.13 -15.58 -0.14
C ARG A 203 7.15 -14.81 -1.45
N LEU A 204 8.08 -15.13 -2.35
CA LEU A 204 8.35 -14.32 -3.55
C LEU A 204 8.12 -15.11 -4.84
N GLY A 205 8.30 -16.43 -4.77
CA GLY A 205 8.08 -17.35 -5.88
C GLY A 205 9.13 -17.28 -7.01
N PRO A 206 9.06 -18.21 -7.97
CA PRO A 206 10.03 -18.31 -9.05
C PRO A 206 10.01 -17.13 -10.02
N VAL A 207 8.83 -16.54 -10.27
CA VAL A 207 8.69 -15.39 -11.18
C VAL A 207 9.48 -14.19 -10.68
N TRP A 208 9.47 -13.94 -9.37
CA TRP A 208 10.27 -12.88 -8.76
C TRP A 208 11.78 -13.12 -8.95
N LEU A 209 12.24 -14.36 -8.76
CA LEU A 209 13.66 -14.72 -8.94
C LEU A 209 14.15 -14.43 -10.36
N TYR A 210 13.34 -14.71 -11.38
CA TYR A 210 13.69 -14.39 -12.77
C TYR A 210 13.77 -12.88 -13.02
N ARG A 211 12.86 -12.10 -12.42
CA ARG A 211 12.83 -10.63 -12.53
C ARG A 211 13.95 -9.92 -11.75
N LEU A 212 14.55 -10.58 -10.76
CA LEU A 212 15.65 -10.01 -9.97
C LEU A 212 16.84 -9.63 -10.86
N ARG A 213 17.18 -8.34 -10.95
CA ARG A 213 18.35 -7.91 -11.75
C ARG A 213 19.65 -8.22 -11.02
N PRO A 214 20.76 -8.57 -11.72
CA PRO A 214 22.04 -8.89 -11.08
C PRO A 214 22.50 -7.82 -10.09
N GLY A 215 22.42 -6.54 -10.47
CA GLY A 215 22.83 -5.42 -9.60
C GLY A 215 21.97 -5.24 -8.35
N GLN A 216 20.73 -5.76 -8.31
CA GLN A 216 19.88 -5.68 -7.12
C GLN A 216 20.37 -6.61 -6.00
N LEU A 217 20.88 -7.80 -6.36
CA LEU A 217 21.46 -8.72 -5.39
C LEU A 217 22.76 -8.14 -4.82
N ASP A 218 23.62 -7.62 -5.68
CA ASP A 218 24.91 -7.04 -5.27
C ASP A 218 24.70 -5.80 -4.38
N ALA A 219 23.79 -4.90 -4.76
CA ALA A 219 23.44 -3.74 -3.94
C ALA A 219 22.82 -4.13 -2.60
N ALA A 220 21.96 -5.15 -2.55
CA ALA A 220 21.37 -5.63 -1.30
C ALA A 220 22.43 -6.20 -0.36
N ILE A 221 23.39 -6.98 -0.87
CA ILE A 221 24.48 -7.54 -0.06
C ILE A 221 25.40 -6.44 0.46
N SER A 222 25.73 -5.43 -0.34
CA SER A 222 26.54 -4.30 0.12
C SER A 222 25.87 -3.50 1.24
N ARG A 223 24.55 -3.26 1.15
CA ARG A 223 23.79 -2.60 2.22
C ARG A 223 23.81 -3.41 3.52
N ILE A 224 23.51 -4.71 3.42
CA ILE A 224 23.52 -5.62 4.58
C ILE A 224 24.90 -5.68 5.24
N ALA A 225 25.97 -5.70 4.45
CA ALA A 225 27.34 -5.69 4.99
C ALA A 225 27.67 -4.38 5.73
N ALA A 226 27.20 -3.23 5.22
CA ALA A 226 27.39 -1.94 5.87
C ALA A 226 26.60 -1.83 7.19
N GLU A 227 25.42 -2.45 7.27
CA GLU A 227 24.61 -2.54 8.49
C GLU A 227 25.27 -3.41 9.57
N ASP A 228 25.92 -4.52 9.17
CA ASP A 228 26.65 -5.40 10.10
C ASP A 228 27.94 -4.75 10.64
N ASP A 229 28.57 -3.86 9.87
CA ASP A 229 29.84 -3.18 10.20
C ASP A 229 29.64 -1.90 11.03
N THR A 230 28.40 -1.45 11.18
CA THR A 230 28.08 -0.30 12.04
C THR A 230 28.21 -0.73 13.52
N PRO A 231 29.11 -0.14 14.32
CA PRO A 231 29.25 -0.51 15.73
C PRO A 231 27.94 -0.21 16.44
N ARG A 232 27.31 -1.23 17.04
CA ARG A 232 26.15 -1.00 17.92
C ARG A 232 26.58 -0.10 19.07
N PRO A 233 25.98 1.09 19.26
CA PRO A 233 26.27 1.90 20.43
C PRO A 233 25.66 1.22 21.67
N GLY A 234 26.51 0.78 22.59
CA GLY A 234 26.08 0.30 23.91
C GLY A 234 26.32 -1.18 24.18
N SER A 235 27.59 -1.55 24.36
CA SER A 235 27.97 -2.64 25.26
C SER A 235 29.29 -2.28 25.95
N GLU A 236 29.31 -1.12 26.61
CA GLU A 236 30.24 -0.85 27.70
C GLU A 236 29.41 -0.65 28.97
N GLU A 237 29.03 -1.76 29.57
CA GLU A 237 28.66 -1.81 30.97
C GLU A 237 29.82 -2.47 31.72
N GLY A 238 30.38 -1.73 32.69
CA GLY A 238 31.17 -2.29 33.77
C GLY A 238 32.65 -2.56 33.49
N ARG A 239 33.50 -1.55 33.74
CA ARG A 239 34.73 -1.79 34.51
C ARG A 239 35.31 -0.52 35.14
N ARG A 240 35.36 -0.60 36.47
CA ARG A 240 36.13 0.18 37.47
C ARG A 240 35.43 1.38 38.07
#